data_AF-A0A9X5XES9-F1
#
_entry.id   AF-A0A9X5XES9-F1
#
_cell.length_a   1.000
_cell.length_b   1.000
_cell.length_c   1.000
_cell.angle_alpha   90.00
_cell.angle_beta   90.00
_cell.angle_gamma   90.00
#
_symmetry.space_group_name_H-M   'P 1'
#
loop_
_entity.id
_entity.type
_entity.pdbx_description
1 polymer ?
#
loop_
_entity_poly.entity_id
_entity_poly.type
_entity_poly.pdbx_seq_one_letter_code
_entity_poly.pdbx_strand_id
1 'polypeptide(L)' 'MTDRDPYLIISSDCHAGLPTEEYRPYLDSRFHRDFDEFLAGQGRRREEMNRLGIRNEAFADRWFQDNEEGLRGGWD' A
#
# COMPACT_ATOMS: atom_id res chain seq x y z
N MET A 1 -19.78 -35.04 -0.37
CA MET A 1 -19.76 -33.67 0.15
C MET A 1 -20.78 -33.60 1.24
N THR A 2 -20.34 -33.52 2.48
CA THR A 2 -21.25 -33.30 3.60
C THR A 2 -21.48 -31.80 3.75
N ASP A 3 -22.61 -31.40 4.31
CA ASP A 3 -23.03 -30.01 4.57
C ASP A 3 -22.05 -29.17 5.43
N ARG A 4 -20.89 -29.72 5.80
CA ARG A 4 -19.86 -29.11 6.66
C ARG A 4 -18.48 -29.00 6.00
N ASP A 5 -18.38 -29.33 4.72
CA ASP A 5 -17.11 -29.18 4.01
C ASP A 5 -16.81 -27.66 3.86
N PRO A 6 -15.61 -27.17 4.23
CA PRO A 6 -15.30 -25.74 4.17
C PRO A 6 -15.31 -25.23 2.72
N TYR A 7 -15.82 -24.01 2.52
CA TYR A 7 -15.82 -23.38 1.21
C TYR A 7 -14.47 -22.74 0.90
N LEU A 8 -13.95 -22.97 -0.30
CA LEU A 8 -12.87 -22.17 -0.86
C LEU A 8 -13.49 -20.90 -1.47
N ILE A 9 -13.11 -19.73 -0.95
CA ILE A 9 -13.49 -18.44 -1.49
C ILE A 9 -12.37 -17.94 -2.39
N ILE A 10 -12.71 -17.56 -3.63
CA ILE A 10 -11.78 -16.94 -4.58
C ILE A 10 -12.25 -15.50 -4.79
N SER A 11 -11.45 -14.53 -4.36
CA SER A 11 -11.67 -13.13 -4.73
C SER A 11 -10.99 -12.85 -6.06
N SER A 12 -11.73 -12.32 -7.02
CA SER A 12 -11.18 -11.85 -8.30
C SER A 12 -10.68 -10.40 -8.23
N ASP A 13 -10.94 -9.70 -7.12
CA ASP A 13 -10.57 -8.30 -6.93
C ASP A 13 -9.85 -8.15 -5.59
N CYS A 14 -8.53 -8.00 -5.67
CA CYS A 14 -7.65 -7.78 -4.54
C CYS A 14 -6.60 -6.73 -4.94
N HIS A 15 -6.23 -5.87 -3.99
CA HIS A 15 -5.19 -4.88 -4.20
C HIS A 15 -4.05 -5.11 -3.20
N ALA A 16 -2.85 -5.31 -3.72
CA ALA A 16 -1.62 -5.27 -2.94
C ALA A 16 -1.15 -3.81 -2.83
N GLY A 17 -0.88 -3.34 -1.61
CA GLY A 17 -0.14 -2.10 -1.40
C GLY A 17 1.34 -2.36 -1.68
N LEU A 18 1.81 -2.02 -2.87
CA LEU A 18 3.17 -2.35 -3.33
C LEU A 18 4.25 -1.48 -2.62
N PRO A 19 5.41 -2.02 -2.16
CA PRO A 19 6.59 -1.22 -1.83
C PRO A 19 7.02 -0.54 -3.11
N THR A 20 6.60 0.71 -3.24
CA THR A 20 6.72 1.44 -4.50
C THR A 20 8.18 1.46 -4.93
N GLU A 21 9.11 1.64 -3.99
CA GLU A 21 10.56 1.60 -4.17
C GLU A 21 11.10 0.37 -4.93
N GLU A 22 10.45 -0.78 -4.83
CA GLU A 22 10.87 -2.02 -5.50
C GLU A 22 10.53 -2.03 -7.00
N TYR A 23 9.82 -1.01 -7.49
CA TYR A 23 9.43 -0.92 -8.90
C TYR A 23 10.57 -0.51 -9.82
N ARG A 24 11.61 0.11 -9.26
CA ARG A 24 12.74 0.66 -10.01
C ARG A 24 13.37 -0.33 -11.02
N PRO A 25 13.63 -1.61 -10.67
CA PRO A 25 14.23 -2.58 -11.60
C PRO A 25 13.35 -2.91 -12.82
N TYR A 26 12.03 -2.66 -12.74
CA TYR A 26 11.08 -2.92 -13.82
C TYR A 26 10.85 -1.69 -14.72
N LEU A 27 11.37 -0.52 -14.33
CA LEU A 27 11.28 0.70 -15.13
C LEU A 27 12.44 0.79 -16.10
N ASP A 28 12.16 1.30 -17.31
CA ASP A 28 13.21 1.75 -18.22
C ASP A 28 14.08 2.79 -17.51
N SER A 29 15.40 2.65 -17.66
CA SER A 29 16.43 3.51 -17.07
C SER A 29 16.16 5.02 -17.25
N ARG A 30 15.52 5.41 -18.35
CA ARG A 30 15.18 6.81 -18.63
C ARG A 30 14.23 7.43 -17.60
N PHE A 31 13.49 6.61 -16.85
CA PHE A 31 12.54 7.04 -15.82
C PHE A 31 13.11 6.99 -14.41
N HIS A 32 14.29 6.41 -14.22
CA HIS A 32 14.84 6.18 -12.87
C HIS A 32 15.02 7.47 -12.10
N ARG A 33 15.51 8.55 -12.73
CA ARG A 33 15.66 9.85 -12.06
C ARG A 33 14.32 10.38 -11.54
N ASP A 34 13.32 10.45 -12.42
CA ASP A 34 12.01 11.01 -12.07
C ASP A 34 11.31 10.14 -11.00
N PHE A 35 11.55 8.83 -11.05
CA PHE A 35 11.09 7.88 -10.03
C PHE A 35 11.78 8.09 -8.68
N ASP A 36 13.11 8.23 -8.66
CA ASP A 36 13.89 8.49 -7.46
C ASP A 36 13.48 9.84 -6.82
N GLU A 37 13.23 10.87 -7.64
CA GLU A 37 12.70 12.18 -7.20
C GLU A 37 11.29 12.07 -6.62
N PHE A 38 10.42 11.26 -7.24
CA PHE A 38 9.07 10.99 -6.72
C PHE A 38 9.13 10.34 -5.33
N LEU A 39 9.98 9.32 -5.14
CA LEU A 39 10.16 8.64 -3.86
C LEU A 39 10.70 9.60 -2.79
N ALA A 40 11.70 10.41 -3.12
CA ALA A 40 12.25 11.42 -2.22
C ALA A 40 11.19 12.46 -1.77
N GLY A 41 10.18 12.71 -2.61
CA GLY A 41 9.07 13.63 -2.31
C GLY A 41 7.97 13.06 -1.40
N GLN A 42 7.98 11.77 -1.07
CA GLN A 42 6.88 11.10 -0.38
C GLN A 42 6.55 11.71 0.99
N GLY A 43 7.56 11.93 1.83
CA GLY A 43 7.38 12.50 3.18
C GLY A 43 6.74 13.88 3.13
N ARG A 44 7.31 14.78 2.31
CA ARG A 44 6.80 16.14 2.09
C ARG A 44 5.36 16.15 1.59
N ARG A 45 4.99 15.24 0.67
CA ARG A 45 3.62 15.13 0.17
C ARG A 45 2.66 14.65 1.27
N ARG A 46 3.09 13.71 2.12
CA ARG A 46 2.30 13.24 3.28
C ARG A 46 2.07 14.36 4.29
N GLU A 47 3.10 15.12 4.61
CA GLU A 47 3.03 16.29 5.49
C GLU A 47 2.08 17.36 4.92
N GLU A 48 2.16 17.62 3.62
CA GLU A 48 1.26 18.55 2.95
C GLU A 48 -0.21 18.10 3.00
N MET A 49 -0.47 16.82 2.76
CA MET A 49 -1.82 16.24 2.88
C MET A 49 -2.37 16.33 4.31
N ASN A 50 -1.52 16.10 5.32
CA ASN A 50 -1.89 16.28 6.72
C ASN A 50 -2.22 17.76 7.00
N ARG A 51 -1.37 18.69 6.55
CA ARG A 51 -1.55 20.14 6.74
C ARG A 51 -2.82 20.67 6.08
N LEU A 52 -3.16 20.15 4.90
CA LEU A 52 -4.39 20.51 4.17
C LEU A 52 -5.65 19.85 4.75
N GLY A 53 -5.52 18.98 5.77
CA GLY A 53 -6.63 18.24 6.35
C GLY A 53 -7.21 17.15 5.46
N ILE A 54 -6.55 16.83 4.33
CA ILE A 54 -6.94 15.75 3.41
C ILE A 54 -6.71 14.38 4.08
N ARG A 55 -5.63 14.27 4.86
CA ARG A 55 -5.33 13.10 5.68
C ARG A 55 -5.36 13.49 7.16
N ASN A 56 -6.07 12.71 7.96
CA ASN A 56 -5.98 12.80 9.42
C ASN A 56 -4.93 11.81 9.91
N GLU A 57 -3.85 12.33 10.50
CA GLU A 57 -2.72 11.53 10.95
C GLU A 57 -3.10 10.55 12.06
N ALA A 58 -3.72 11.04 13.14
CA ALA A 58 -4.12 10.19 14.27
C ALA A 58 -5.11 9.08 13.88
N PHE A 59 -6.01 9.35 12.93
CA PHE A 59 -6.89 8.33 12.36
C PHE A 59 -6.11 7.30 11.54
N ALA A 60 -5.26 7.76 10.63
CA ALA A 60 -4.50 6.88 9.76
C ALA A 60 -3.55 5.98 10.56
N ASP A 61 -2.88 6.51 11.57
CA ASP A 61 -1.95 5.73 12.40
C ASP A 61 -2.68 4.64 13.18
N ARG A 62 -3.84 4.96 13.78
CA ARG A 62 -4.70 3.96 14.42
C ARG A 62 -5.17 2.89 13.43
N TRP A 63 -5.63 3.31 12.26
CA TRP A 63 -6.10 2.37 11.23
C TRP A 63 -4.98 1.40 10.82
N PHE A 64 -3.76 1.88 10.59
CA PHE A 64 -2.63 1.00 10.25
C PHE A 64 -2.28 0.02 11.37
N GLN A 65 -2.33 0.47 12.64
CA GLN A 65 -2.11 -0.41 13.79
C GLN A 65 -3.18 -1.50 13.89
N ASP A 66 -4.45 -1.13 13.77
CA ASP A 66 -5.58 -2.05 13.90
C ASP A 66 -5.62 -3.09 12.76
N ASN A 67 -5.02 -2.78 11.60
CA ASN A 67 -5.06 -3.60 10.39
C ASN A 67 -3.72 -4.24 10.03
N GLU A 68 -2.70 -4.15 10.89
CA GLU A 68 -1.33 -4.63 10.60
C GLU A 68 -1.32 -6.07 10.07
N GLU A 69 -2.04 -6.98 10.73
CA GLU A 69 -2.09 -8.40 10.34
C GLU A 69 -2.79 -8.60 8.98
N GLY A 70 -3.91 -7.90 8.74
CA GLY A 70 -4.64 -7.99 7.48
C GLY A 70 -3.86 -7.43 6.29
N LEU A 71 -2.97 -6.47 6.54
CA LEU A 71 -2.11 -5.87 5.52
C LEU A 71 -0.97 -6.81 5.06
N ARG A 72 -0.55 -7.77 5.89
CA ARG A 72 0.50 -8.75 5.51
C ARG A 72 0.09 -9.64 4.33
N GLY A 73 -1.18 -10.03 4.28
CA GLY A 73 -1.73 -10.85 3.19
C GLY A 73 -1.81 -10.15 1.83
N GLY A 74 -1.42 -8.87 1.75
CA GLY A 74 -1.24 -8.16 0.49
C GLY A 74 0.11 -8.46 -0.18
N TRP A 75 1.06 -9.08 0.53
CA TRP A 75 2.43 -9.31 0.02
C TRP A 75 3.09 -10.64 0.35
N ASP A 76 2.85 -11.21 1.53
CA ASP A 76 3.36 -12.53 1.93
C ASP A 76 2.49 -13.68 1.39
#